data_AF-E8R7I8-F1
#
_entry.id   AF-E8R7I8-F1
#
_cell.length_a   1.000
_cell.length_b   1.000
_cell.length_c   1.000
_cell.angle_alpha   90.00
_cell.angle_beta   90.00
_cell.angle_gamma   90.00
#
_symmetry.space_group_name_H-M   'P 1'
#
loop_
_entity.id
_entity.type
_entity.pdbx_description
1 polymer ?
#
loop_
_entity_poly.entity_id
_entity_poly.type
_entity_poly.pdbx_seq_one_letter_code
_entity_poly.pdbx_strand_id
1 'polypeptide(L)'
;MEALTTKKVIGKHVYGELYECDPEILMDMEKLINIVEKAAEIGGFTLLDVKAWKINPGVSVVGIVLESHISIHTWPEYSFATVDVYTCGVKGDPVKAFKYIVHALKARRHTLKVASRDYEDN
;
A
#
# COMPACT_ATOMS: atom_id res chain seq x y z
N MET A 1 -6.14 27.26 28.28
CA MET A 1 -4.99 26.99 27.40
C MET A 1 -5.06 25.51 27.07
N GLU A 2 -5.47 25.16 25.85
CA GLU A 2 -5.38 23.77 25.38
C GLU A 2 -3.90 23.44 25.24
N ALA A 3 -3.46 22.34 25.85
CA ALA A 3 -2.13 21.82 25.64
C ALA A 3 -2.01 21.44 24.17
N LEU A 4 -1.04 22.03 23.47
CA LEU A 4 -0.65 21.60 22.13
C LEU A 4 -0.11 20.17 22.24
N THR A 5 -0.91 19.18 21.86
CA THR A 5 -0.50 17.78 21.79
C THR A 5 0.57 17.63 20.71
N THR A 6 1.82 17.44 21.13
CA THR A 6 2.94 17.23 20.20
C THR A 6 3.00 15.76 19.78
N LYS A 7 2.63 15.48 18.52
CA LYS A 7 2.84 14.17 17.89
C LYS A 7 4.33 13.87 17.76
N LYS A 8 4.79 12.77 18.36
CA LYS A 8 6.18 12.28 18.28
C LYS A 8 6.39 11.35 17.09
N VAL A 9 5.39 10.54 16.78
CA VAL A 9 5.34 9.75 15.55
C VAL A 9 4.15 10.24 14.76
N ILE A 10 4.37 10.55 13.49
CA ILE A 10 3.30 10.88 12.55
C ILE A 10 3.22 9.72 11.57
N GLY A 11 2.08 9.04 11.54
CA GLY A 11 1.89 7.84 10.74
C GLY A 11 0.52 7.80 10.11
N LYS A 12 0.47 7.40 8.84
CA LYS A 12 -0.79 7.26 8.11
C LYS A 12 -0.79 5.92 7.39
N HIS A 13 -1.78 5.11 7.72
CA HIS A 13 -2.00 3.83 7.07
C HIS A 13 -3.24 3.91 6.19
N VAL A 14 -3.05 3.84 4.87
CA VAL A 14 -4.12 3.74 3.88
C VAL A 14 -4.19 2.29 3.44
N TYR A 15 -5.34 1.65 3.63
CA TYR A 15 -5.52 0.24 3.32
C TYR A 15 -6.92 -0.02 2.78
N GLY A 16 -7.07 -1.14 2.09
CA GLY A 16 -8.37 -1.51 1.55
C GLY A 16 -8.36 -2.78 0.71
N GLU A 17 -9.58 -3.10 0.30
CA GLU A 17 -9.92 -4.26 -0.50
C GLU A 17 -10.23 -3.80 -1.93
N LEU A 18 -9.61 -4.45 -2.92
CA LEU A 18 -9.78 -4.16 -4.34
C LEU A 18 -10.50 -5.35 -4.99
N TYR A 19 -11.52 -5.05 -5.79
CA TYR A 19 -12.43 -6.02 -6.39
C TYR A 19 -12.46 -5.87 -7.90
N GLU A 20 -12.72 -6.99 -8.58
CA GLU A 20 -12.82 -7.07 -10.04
C GLU A 20 -11.53 -6.57 -10.71
N CYS A 21 -10.39 -6.92 -10.12
CA CYS A 21 -9.06 -6.67 -10.67
C CYS A 21 -8.80 -7.58 -11.87
N ASP A 22 -7.79 -7.21 -12.68
CA ASP A 22 -7.33 -8.04 -13.80
C ASP A 22 -6.57 -9.29 -13.30
N PRO A 23 -7.10 -10.52 -13.43
CA PRO A 23 -6.46 -11.71 -12.87
C PRO A 23 -5.06 -11.99 -13.43
N GLU A 24 -4.80 -11.61 -14.68
CA GLU A 24 -3.48 -11.77 -15.31
C GLU A 24 -2.42 -10.89 -14.65
N ILE A 25 -2.82 -9.73 -14.13
CA ILE A 25 -1.93 -8.87 -13.34
C ILE A 25 -1.74 -9.47 -11.93
N LEU A 26 -2.81 -9.98 -11.33
CA LEU A 26 -2.76 -10.58 -9.99
C LEU A 26 -1.87 -11.83 -9.92
N MET A 27 -1.70 -12.55 -11.03
CA MET A 27 -0.82 -13.71 -11.12
C MET A 27 0.64 -13.35 -11.42
N ASP A 28 0.93 -12.13 -11.84
CA ASP A 28 2.21 -11.75 -12.40
C ASP A 28 3.10 -11.09 -11.33
N MET A 29 4.10 -11.84 -10.86
CA MET A 29 4.99 -11.40 -9.80
C MET A 29 5.81 -10.17 -10.20
N GLU A 30 6.33 -10.14 -11.43
CA GLU A 30 7.17 -9.04 -11.90
C GLU A 30 6.33 -7.76 -12.06
N LYS A 31 5.12 -7.87 -12.59
CA LYS A 31 4.19 -6.72 -12.63
C LYS A 31 3.89 -6.19 -11.24
N LEU A 32 3.64 -7.05 -10.26
CA LEU A 32 3.31 -6.61 -8.90
C LEU A 32 4.51 -5.95 -8.20
N ILE A 33 5.74 -6.45 -8.42
CA ILE A 33 6.97 -5.77 -7.97
C ILE A 33 7.03 -4.37 -8.58
N ASN A 34 6.91 -4.25 -9.91
CA ASN A 34 6.96 -2.96 -10.61
C ASN A 34 5.85 -2.00 -10.14
N ILE A 35 4.66 -2.52 -9.81
CA ILE A 35 3.55 -1.73 -9.25
C ILE A 35 3.93 -1.19 -7.86
N VAL A 36 4.54 -1.99 -7.00
CA VAL A 36 4.98 -1.53 -5.66
C VAL A 36 6.08 -0.48 -5.78
N GLU A 37 7.08 -0.70 -6.64
CA GLU A 37 8.15 0.27 -6.89
C GLU A 37 7.59 1.61 -7.39
N LYS A 38 6.70 1.57 -8.37
CA LYS A 38 6.09 2.78 -8.92
C LYS A 38 5.13 3.45 -7.94
N ALA A 39 4.43 2.68 -7.11
CA ALA A 39 3.62 3.22 -6.03
C ALA A 39 4.47 3.97 -5.00
N ALA A 40 5.66 3.45 -4.67
CA ALA A 40 6.59 4.13 -3.78
C ALA A 40 7.09 5.45 -4.37
N GLU A 41 7.47 5.47 -5.66
CA GLU A 41 7.85 6.69 -6.37
C GLU A 41 6.72 7.74 -6.36
N ILE A 42 5.50 7.35 -6.73
CA ILE A 42 4.32 8.23 -6.76
C ILE A 42 3.94 8.74 -5.38
N GLY A 43 4.09 7.89 -4.35
CA GLY A 43 3.89 8.24 -2.95
C GLY A 43 4.97 9.17 -2.39
N GLY A 44 6.09 9.35 -3.08
CA GLY A 44 7.23 10.11 -2.59
C GLY A 44 7.97 9.40 -1.46
N PHE A 45 7.99 8.07 -1.46
CA PHE A 45 8.63 7.26 -0.44
C PHE A 45 10.04 6.82 -0.87
N THR A 46 10.96 6.75 0.09
CA THR A 46 12.25 6.09 -0.12
C THR A 46 12.08 4.59 0.01
N LEU A 47 12.11 3.87 -1.11
CA LEU A 47 12.05 2.42 -1.15
C LEU A 47 13.40 1.81 -0.80
N LEU A 48 13.42 0.83 0.10
CA LEU A 48 14.62 0.14 0.56
C LEU A 48 14.78 -1.25 -0.08
N ASP A 49 13.68 -2.00 -0.18
CA ASP A 49 13.68 -3.36 -0.72
C ASP A 49 12.27 -3.73 -1.20
N VAL A 50 12.17 -4.67 -2.14
CA VAL A 50 10.90 -5.27 -2.58
C VAL A 50 11.06 -6.77 -2.67
N LYS A 51 10.17 -7.50 -2.01
CA LYS A 51 10.13 -8.96 -2.07
C LYS A 51 8.75 -9.44 -2.47
N ALA A 52 8.73 -10.51 -3.26
CA ALA A 52 7.51 -11.13 -3.70
C ALA A 52 7.60 -12.66 -3.55
N TRP A 53 6.44 -13.26 -3.28
CA TRP A 53 6.28 -14.70 -3.16
C TRP A 53 5.09 -15.15 -4.00
N LYS A 54 5.29 -16.16 -4.85
CA LYS A 54 4.20 -16.81 -5.58
C LYS A 54 3.45 -17.71 -4.62
N ILE A 55 2.15 -17.49 -4.48
CA ILE A 55 1.25 -18.28 -3.62
C ILE A 55 0.09 -18.74 -4.51
N ASN A 56 0.33 -19.84 -5.23
CA ASN A 56 -0.49 -20.32 -6.35
C ASN A 56 -2.03 -20.20 -6.12
N PRO A 57 -2.79 -19.50 -7.00
CA PRO A 57 -2.35 -18.76 -8.18
C PRO A 57 -1.89 -17.32 -7.89
N GLY A 58 -2.14 -16.79 -6.70
CA GLY A 58 -1.81 -15.41 -6.32
C GLY A 58 -0.34 -15.14 -6.02
N VAL A 59 -0.09 -13.91 -5.59
CA VAL A 59 1.21 -13.37 -5.22
C VAL A 59 1.03 -12.52 -3.95
N SER A 60 2.02 -12.57 -3.06
CA SER A 60 2.20 -11.58 -2.01
C SER A 60 3.44 -10.74 -2.32
N VAL A 61 3.32 -9.42 -2.35
CA VAL A 61 4.44 -8.49 -2.54
C VAL A 61 4.50 -7.53 -1.37
N VAL A 62 5.70 -7.29 -0.86
CA VAL A 62 5.98 -6.31 0.19
C VAL A 62 7.14 -5.44 -0.25
N GLY A 63 6.90 -4.14 -0.34
CA GLY A 63 7.93 -3.11 -0.47
C GLY A 63 8.22 -2.49 0.89
N ILE A 64 9.46 -2.60 1.36
CA ILE A 64 9.91 -1.91 2.56
C ILE A 64 10.32 -0.50 2.16
N VAL A 65 9.68 0.50 2.77
CA VAL A 65 10.08 1.91 2.65
C VAL A 65 10.77 2.35 3.93
N LEU A 66 11.55 3.43 3.87
CA LEU A 66 12.37 3.92 5.00
C LEU A 66 11.57 4.01 6.31
N GLU A 67 10.28 4.32 6.21
CA GLU A 67 9.39 4.46 7.36
C GLU A 67 8.10 3.65 7.16
N SER A 68 8.21 2.31 7.19
CA SER A 68 7.16 1.26 7.17
C SER A 68 7.08 0.39 5.90
N HIS A 69 5.97 0.36 5.15
CA HIS A 69 5.80 -0.59 4.02
C HIS A 69 4.64 -0.29 3.06
N ILE A 70 4.73 -0.88 1.88
CA ILE A 70 3.61 -1.14 0.95
C ILE A 70 3.44 -2.65 0.84
N SER A 71 2.22 -3.18 0.89
CA SER A 71 1.96 -4.60 0.59
C SER A 71 0.75 -4.82 -0.31
N ILE A 72 0.83 -5.85 -1.14
CA ILE A 72 -0.25 -6.32 -2.01
C ILE A 72 -0.36 -7.84 -1.84
N HIS A 73 -1.55 -8.33 -1.50
CA HIS A 73 -1.87 -9.76 -1.48
C HIS A 73 -3.02 -10.03 -2.43
N THR A 74 -2.87 -11.02 -3.31
CA THR A 74 -3.82 -11.24 -4.40
C THR A 74 -4.48 -12.61 -4.37
N TRP A 75 -5.73 -12.68 -4.80
CA TRP A 75 -6.48 -13.90 -5.08
C TRP A 75 -7.07 -13.82 -6.50
N PRO A 76 -6.29 -14.21 -7.53
CA PRO A 76 -6.71 -14.16 -8.93
C PRO A 76 -8.04 -14.87 -9.21
N GLU A 77 -8.30 -15.99 -8.55
CA GLU A 77 -9.52 -16.80 -8.66
C GLU A 77 -10.79 -16.04 -8.23
N TYR A 78 -10.64 -14.96 -7.47
CA TYR A 78 -11.72 -14.07 -7.05
C TYR A 78 -11.61 -12.67 -7.63
N SER A 79 -10.65 -12.42 -8.54
CA SER A 79 -10.34 -11.08 -9.06
C SER A 79 -10.16 -10.07 -7.92
N PHE A 80 -9.47 -10.47 -6.85
CA PHE A 80 -9.44 -9.77 -5.57
C PHE A 80 -8.02 -9.48 -5.10
N ALA A 81 -7.80 -8.34 -4.45
CA ALA A 81 -6.56 -8.05 -3.75
C ALA A 81 -6.79 -7.23 -2.49
N THR A 82 -5.92 -7.39 -1.49
CA THR A 82 -5.81 -6.47 -0.36
C THR A 82 -4.53 -5.66 -0.51
N VAL A 83 -4.62 -4.38 -0.17
CA VAL A 83 -3.52 -3.43 -0.31
C VAL A 83 -3.37 -2.63 0.97
N ASP A 84 -2.12 -2.50 1.42
CA ASP A 84 -1.72 -1.67 2.54
C ASP A 84 -0.63 -0.72 2.07
N VAL A 85 -0.81 0.57 2.35
CA VAL A 85 0.17 1.63 2.11
C VAL A 85 0.34 2.38 3.43
N TYR A 86 1.37 1.97 4.16
CA TYR A 86 1.73 2.59 5.42
C TYR A 86 2.97 3.47 5.19
N THR A 87 2.94 4.67 5.76
CA THR A 87 4.12 5.53 5.88
C THR A 87 4.12 6.21 7.24
N CYS A 88 5.30 6.43 7.80
CA CYS A 88 5.51 7.50 8.77
C CYS A 88 5.99 8.76 8.04
N GLY A 89 5.90 9.91 8.70
CA GLY A 89 6.37 11.20 8.20
C GLY A 89 5.31 12.02 7.44
N VAL A 90 5.65 13.29 7.22
CA VAL A 90 4.73 14.32 6.67
C VAL A 90 4.88 14.52 5.16
N LYS A 91 5.91 13.95 4.54
CA LYS A 91 6.29 14.28 3.16
C LYS A 91 5.63 13.40 2.09
N GLY A 92 5.22 12.19 2.43
CA GLY A 92 4.67 11.23 1.47
C GLY A 92 3.14 11.23 1.40
N ASP A 93 2.60 10.74 0.29
CA ASP A 93 1.15 10.66 0.05
C ASP A 93 0.69 9.19 -0.15
N PRO A 94 0.33 8.50 0.95
CA PRO A 94 -0.12 7.11 0.86
C PRO A 94 -1.45 6.96 0.12
N VAL A 95 -2.26 8.02 0.00
CA VAL A 95 -3.50 7.98 -0.77
C VAL A 95 -3.20 7.96 -2.26
N LYS A 96 -2.21 8.73 -2.73
CA LYS A 96 -1.77 8.69 -4.14
C LYS A 96 -1.18 7.33 -4.51
N ALA A 97 -0.30 6.79 -3.68
CA ALA A 97 0.26 5.46 -3.89
C ALA A 97 -0.83 4.38 -3.94
N PHE A 98 -1.78 4.39 -2.99
CA PHE A 98 -2.91 3.45 -2.99
C PHE A 98 -3.78 3.58 -4.25
N LYS A 99 -4.13 4.80 -4.66
CA LYS A 99 -4.94 5.04 -5.86
C LYS A 99 -4.23 4.61 -7.14
N TYR A 100 -2.91 4.76 -7.20
CA TYR A 100 -2.12 4.22 -8.31
C TYR A 100 -2.24 2.69 -8.35
N ILE A 101 -2.10 1.99 -7.21
CA ILE A 101 -2.25 0.53 -7.15
C ILE A 101 -3.65 0.11 -7.62
N VAL A 102 -4.72 0.80 -7.19
CA VAL A 102 -6.09 0.57 -7.67
C VAL A 102 -6.17 0.63 -9.19
N HIS A 103 -5.59 1.67 -9.80
CA HIS A 103 -5.58 1.83 -11.25
C HIS A 103 -4.73 0.76 -11.95
N ALA A 104 -3.54 0.47 -11.44
CA ALA A 104 -2.60 -0.47 -12.02
C ALA A 104 -3.11 -1.92 -11.99
N LEU A 105 -3.85 -2.30 -10.93
CA LEU A 105 -4.53 -3.60 -10.83
C LEU A 105 -5.86 -3.65 -11.60
N LYS A 106 -6.26 -2.54 -12.24
CA LYS A 106 -7.54 -2.37 -12.95
C LYS A 106 -8.77 -2.73 -12.11
N ALA A 107 -8.72 -2.45 -10.81
CA ALA A 107 -9.85 -2.72 -9.92
C ALA A 107 -11.05 -1.85 -10.31
N ARG A 108 -12.23 -2.46 -10.51
CA ARG A 108 -13.46 -1.70 -10.82
C ARG A 108 -14.10 -1.09 -9.59
N ARG A 109 -13.89 -1.73 -8.44
CA ARG A 109 -14.39 -1.28 -7.13
C ARG A 109 -13.31 -1.47 -6.08
N HIS A 110 -13.23 -0.56 -5.13
CA HIS A 110 -12.33 -0.69 -3.99
C HIS A 110 -12.95 -0.05 -2.74
N THR A 111 -12.47 -0.48 -1.58
CA THR A 111 -12.59 0.29 -0.33
C THR A 111 -11.30 1.07 -0.12
N LEU A 112 -11.41 2.20 0.59
CA LEU A 112 -10.25 2.94 1.06
C LEU A 112 -10.53 3.35 2.50
N LYS A 113 -9.75 2.80 3.42
CA LYS A 113 -9.79 3.11 4.84
C LYS A 113 -8.49 3.83 5.20
N VAL A 114 -8.58 4.72 6.17
CA VAL A 114 -7.43 5.47 6.68
C VAL A 114 -7.40 5.29 8.18
N ALA A 115 -6.27 4.81 8.70
CA ALA A 115 -5.99 4.79 10.12
C ALA A 115 -4.83 5.74 10.43
N SER A 116 -4.99 6.56 11.47
CA SER A 116 -3.85 7.22 12.10
C SER A 116 -2.98 6.17 12.77
N ARG A 117 -1.67 6.33 12.62
CA ARG A 117 -0.63 5.57 13.31
C ARG A 117 0.26 6.52 14.10
N ASP A 118 -0.31 7.65 14.50
CA ASP A 118 0.37 8.67 15.28
C ASP A 118 0.62 8.15 16.71
N TYR A 119 1.72 8.62 17.30
CA TYR A 119 1.96 8.48 18.74
C TYR A 119 2.00 9.88 19.35
N GLU A 120 1.12 10.09 20.33
CA GLU A 120 1.01 11.30 21.13
C GLU A 120 1.41 10.98 22.57
N ASP A 121 2.18 11.86 23.20
CA ASP A 121 2.33 11.79 24.66
C ASP A 121 1.01 12.20 25.30
N ASN A 122 0.55 11.40 26.27
CA ASN A 122 -0.59 11.75 27.12
C ASN A 122 -0.22 12.83 28.16
#